data_AF-A0AAE3R5G6-F1
#
_entry.id   AF-A0AAE3R5G6-F1
#
_cell.length_a   1.000
_cell.length_b   1.000
_cell.length_c   1.000
_cell.angle_alpha   90.00
_cell.angle_beta   90.00
_cell.angle_gamma   90.00
#
_symmetry.space_group_name_H-M   'P 1'
#
loop_
_entity.id
_entity.type
_entity.pdbx_description
1 polymer ?
#
loop_
_entity_poly.entity_id
_entity_poly.type
_entity_poly.pdbx_seq_one_letter_code
_entity_poly.pdbx_strand_id
1 'polypeptide(L)'
;MSITRAFIILPVLFLTIYCGFVNGSEKLPSFELQSQKSIQTIDTSGLSNKEKNLLKKLLKVNMKVFKGKTVKSFIASPTIKEYRYYVLTDEPPGHLSHLLLIYSDKIIINVYSDKLQYTKSSSETLNWNLSTYGKEKISRIALCIDGYGSMDKCIQL
;
A
#
# COMPACT_ATOMS: atom_id res chain seq x y z
N MET A 1 -48.25 17.76 44.51
CA MET A 1 -48.86 17.47 43.19
C MET A 1 -48.45 18.55 42.22
N SER A 2 -47.58 18.24 41.25
CA SER A 2 -47.88 18.31 39.82
C SER A 2 -46.57 18.30 39.03
N ILE A 3 -46.54 17.42 38.05
CA ILE A 3 -45.45 17.07 37.14
C ILE A 3 -45.69 17.85 35.85
N THR A 4 -44.67 18.51 35.29
CA THR A 4 -44.45 18.43 33.82
C THR A 4 -43.03 18.85 33.40
N ARG A 5 -42.38 17.92 32.69
CA ARG A 5 -41.14 18.11 31.92
C ARG A 5 -41.48 18.68 30.53
N ALA A 6 -40.57 19.46 29.95
CA ALA A 6 -40.37 19.63 28.50
C ALA A 6 -38.92 20.13 28.29
N PHE A 7 -37.94 19.33 27.87
CA PHE A 7 -37.59 18.81 26.53
C PHE A 7 -37.36 19.87 25.43
N ILE A 8 -36.09 19.96 25.03
CA ILE A 8 -35.49 20.23 23.70
C ILE A 8 -35.79 21.57 23.03
N ILE A 9 -34.76 22.42 22.89
CA ILE A 9 -34.49 23.14 21.63
C ILE A 9 -32.99 23.10 21.32
N LEU A 10 -32.70 22.57 20.13
CA LEU A 10 -31.41 22.41 19.45
C LEU A 10 -30.93 23.76 18.89
N PRO A 11 -29.61 24.04 18.81
CA PRO A 11 -29.08 25.31 18.32
C PRO A 11 -29.00 25.31 16.79
N VAL A 12 -29.75 26.20 16.14
CA VAL A 12 -29.55 26.55 14.72
C VAL A 12 -29.88 28.02 14.56
N LEU A 13 -28.87 28.87 14.37
CA LEU A 13 -28.87 30.28 13.92
C LEU A 13 -27.46 30.80 14.31
N PHE A 14 -26.57 31.31 13.47
CA PHE A 14 -26.71 31.97 12.19
C PHE A 14 -25.47 31.68 11.34
N LEU A 15 -25.76 31.27 10.11
CA LEU A 15 -24.90 31.43 8.96
C LEU A 15 -24.84 32.92 8.59
N THR A 16 -23.77 33.28 7.88
CA THR A 16 -23.61 34.43 6.97
C THR A 16 -22.94 35.70 7.49
N ILE A 17 -22.18 36.26 6.53
CA ILE A 17 -21.35 37.47 6.54
C ILE A 17 -19.90 37.16 6.92
N TYR A 18 -19.10 36.78 5.91
CA TYR A 18 -17.99 37.63 5.47
C TYR A 18 -17.62 37.29 4.00
N CYS A 19 -17.77 38.31 3.15
CA CYS A 19 -17.05 38.66 1.90
C CYS A 19 -16.67 37.55 0.90
N GLY A 20 -17.01 37.59 -0.39
CA GLY A 20 -17.06 38.76 -1.29
C GLY A 20 -15.64 39.08 -1.81
N PHE A 21 -15.42 38.97 -3.13
CA PHE A 21 -14.17 39.12 -3.92
C PHE A 21 -13.30 37.85 -3.99
N VAL A 22 -12.82 37.32 -5.12
CA VAL A 22 -12.41 37.91 -6.41
C VAL A 22 -12.71 36.92 -7.55
N ASN A 23 -13.29 37.45 -8.65
CA ASN A 23 -13.30 36.80 -9.95
C ASN A 23 -11.87 36.84 -10.51
N GLY A 24 -11.13 35.76 -10.35
CA GLY A 24 -9.80 35.56 -10.91
C GLY A 24 -9.76 34.18 -11.52
N SER A 25 -10.02 34.10 -12.83
CA SER A 25 -9.80 32.89 -13.61
C SER A 25 -8.30 32.73 -13.82
N GLU A 26 -7.58 32.47 -12.73
CA GLU A 26 -6.24 31.93 -12.81
C GLU A 26 -6.40 30.48 -13.24
N LYS A 27 -6.08 30.24 -14.51
CA LYS A 27 -5.77 28.91 -15.00
C LYS A 27 -4.81 28.29 -13.98
N LEU A 28 -5.35 27.39 -13.15
CA LEU A 28 -4.55 26.42 -12.44
C LEU A 28 -3.54 25.87 -13.47
N PRO A 29 -2.22 26.00 -13.23
CA PRO A 29 -1.29 25.31 -14.08
C PRO A 29 -1.72 23.86 -14.05
N SER A 30 -2.12 23.36 -15.20
CA SER A 30 -2.25 21.93 -15.44
C SER A 30 -0.92 21.36 -14.98
N PHE A 31 -0.91 20.81 -13.78
CA PHE A 31 0.19 20.00 -13.28
C PHE A 31 0.07 18.73 -14.13
N GLU A 32 0.56 18.82 -15.37
CA GLU A 32 0.99 17.67 -16.14
C GLU A 32 1.98 16.99 -15.22
N LEU A 33 1.47 16.00 -14.50
CA LEU A 33 2.27 15.06 -13.77
C LEU A 33 3.07 14.34 -14.86
N GLN A 34 4.22 14.91 -15.21
CA GLN A 34 5.30 14.26 -15.93
C GLN A 34 5.81 13.12 -15.06
N SER A 35 4.98 12.09 -14.89
CA SER A 35 5.37 10.77 -14.45
C SER A 35 5.83 9.99 -15.69
N GLN A 36 6.67 10.60 -16.54
CA GLN A 36 7.67 9.84 -17.28
C GLN A 36 8.77 9.50 -16.28
N LYS A 37 8.41 8.67 -15.30
CA LYS A 37 9.35 7.95 -14.46
C LYS A 37 10.13 7.09 -15.45
N SER A 38 11.40 7.44 -15.66
CA SER A 38 12.36 6.69 -16.46
C SER A 38 12.04 5.20 -16.33
N ILE A 39 11.71 4.55 -17.45
CA ILE A 39 11.62 3.09 -17.48
C ILE A 39 13.03 2.63 -17.13
N GLN A 40 13.27 2.37 -15.85
CA GLN A 40 14.45 1.64 -15.44
C GLN A 40 14.34 0.32 -16.20
N THR A 41 15.20 0.14 -17.20
CA THR A 41 15.28 -1.11 -17.93
C THR A 41 15.63 -2.17 -16.91
N ILE A 42 14.63 -2.99 -16.58
CA ILE A 42 14.81 -4.14 -15.73
C ILE A 42 15.87 -5.01 -16.39
N ASP A 43 17.02 -5.14 -15.75
CA ASP A 43 17.99 -6.13 -16.18
C ASP A 43 17.40 -7.53 -15.95
N THR A 44 17.09 -8.21 -17.05
CA THR A 44 16.56 -9.58 -17.06
C THR A 44 17.58 -10.59 -17.54
N SER A 45 18.84 -10.19 -17.74
CA SER A 45 19.91 -11.05 -18.25
C SER A 45 20.10 -12.30 -17.40
N GLY A 46 19.97 -12.18 -16.08
CA GLY A 46 20.07 -13.27 -15.12
C GLY A 46 18.81 -14.13 -14.90
N LEU A 47 17.68 -13.82 -15.53
CA LEU A 47 16.42 -14.56 -15.30
C LEU A 47 16.27 -15.75 -16.25
N SER A 48 15.83 -16.89 -15.70
CA SER A 48 15.40 -18.04 -16.50
C SER A 48 14.16 -17.73 -17.35
N ASN A 49 13.88 -18.54 -18.37
CA ASN A 49 12.67 -18.36 -19.20
C ASN A 49 11.37 -18.42 -18.39
N LYS A 50 11.32 -19.28 -17.36
CA LYS A 50 10.19 -19.39 -16.44
C LYS A 50 9.99 -18.08 -15.65
N GLU A 51 11.07 -17.52 -15.13
CA GLU A 51 11.04 -16.26 -14.37
C GLU A 51 10.69 -15.07 -15.26
N LYS A 52 11.21 -15.02 -16.49
CA LYS A 52 10.84 -13.98 -17.47
C LYS A 52 9.33 -14.01 -17.77
N ASN A 53 8.75 -15.20 -17.91
CA ASN A 53 7.31 -15.35 -18.14
C ASN A 53 6.49 -14.92 -16.92
N LEU A 54 6.93 -15.31 -15.72
CA LEU A 54 6.31 -14.86 -14.47
C LEU A 54 6.38 -13.34 -14.32
N LEU A 55 7.56 -12.75 -14.53
CA LEU A 55 7.77 -11.30 -14.46
C LEU A 55 6.83 -10.56 -15.42
N LYS A 56 6.73 -11.03 -16.67
CA LYS A 56 5.78 -10.48 -17.66
C LYS A 56 4.33 -10.57 -17.19
N LYS A 57 3.93 -11.65 -16.52
CA LYS A 57 2.57 -11.77 -15.93
C LYS A 57 2.37 -10.74 -14.82
N LEU A 58 3.31 -10.63 -13.88
CA LEU A 58 3.24 -9.71 -12.75
C LEU A 58 3.20 -8.24 -13.18
N LEU A 59 4.01 -7.86 -14.17
CA LEU A 59 4.02 -6.49 -14.73
C LEU A 59 2.72 -6.12 -15.46
N LYS A 60 1.94 -7.09 -15.94
CA LYS A 60 0.62 -6.85 -16.54
C LYS A 60 -0.47 -6.61 -15.50
N VAL A 61 -0.23 -6.94 -14.24
CA VAL A 61 -1.22 -6.75 -13.17
C VAL A 61 -1.26 -5.27 -12.80
N ASN A 62 -2.45 -4.68 -12.84
CA ASN A 62 -2.65 -3.32 -12.33
C ASN A 62 -2.62 -3.32 -10.80
N MET A 63 -1.43 -3.20 -10.20
CA MET A 63 -1.26 -3.29 -8.74
C MET A 63 -1.93 -2.13 -7.98
N LYS A 64 -2.18 -1.00 -8.64
CA LYS A 64 -2.83 0.17 -8.04
C LYS A 64 -4.22 -0.15 -7.48
N VAL A 65 -4.92 -1.14 -8.02
CA VAL A 65 -6.26 -1.56 -7.54
C VAL A 65 -6.24 -2.14 -6.12
N PHE A 66 -5.08 -2.58 -5.64
CA PHE A 66 -4.91 -3.15 -4.32
C PHE A 66 -4.56 -2.11 -3.26
N LYS A 67 -4.22 -0.86 -3.65
CA LYS A 67 -3.97 0.21 -2.70
C LYS A 67 -5.21 0.47 -1.84
N GLY A 68 -5.04 0.49 -0.53
CA GLY A 68 -6.10 0.63 0.47
C GLY A 68 -6.92 -0.64 0.73
N LYS A 69 -6.72 -1.71 -0.05
CA LYS A 69 -7.30 -3.04 0.21
C LYS A 69 -6.49 -3.76 1.29
N THR A 70 -7.06 -4.81 1.87
CA THR A 70 -6.39 -5.58 2.91
C THR A 70 -5.34 -6.51 2.30
N VAL A 71 -4.25 -6.75 3.02
CA VAL A 71 -3.20 -7.71 2.62
C VAL A 71 -3.81 -9.10 2.36
N LYS A 72 -4.77 -9.53 3.18
CA LYS A 72 -5.51 -10.79 3.00
C LYS A 72 -6.22 -10.87 1.66
N SER A 73 -6.86 -9.79 1.21
CA SER A 73 -7.53 -9.76 -0.09
C SER A 73 -6.55 -9.80 -1.26
N PHE A 74 -5.38 -9.18 -1.10
CA PHE A 74 -4.31 -9.19 -2.09
C PHE A 74 -3.71 -10.59 -2.27
N ILE A 75 -3.31 -11.26 -1.19
CA ILE A 75 -2.73 -12.61 -1.26
C ILE A 75 -3.73 -13.67 -1.71
N ALA A 76 -5.03 -13.43 -1.52
CA ALA A 76 -6.10 -14.32 -1.98
C ALA A 76 -6.43 -14.15 -3.47
N SER A 77 -5.94 -13.09 -4.11
CA SER A 77 -6.16 -12.85 -5.54
C SER A 77 -5.56 -13.99 -6.38
N PRO A 78 -6.30 -14.57 -7.34
CA PRO A 78 -5.80 -15.65 -8.19
C PRO A 78 -4.49 -15.29 -8.90
N THR A 79 -4.33 -14.03 -9.28
CA THR A 79 -3.14 -13.54 -9.98
C THR A 79 -1.91 -13.44 -9.08
N ILE A 80 -2.12 -13.27 -7.76
CA ILE A 80 -1.04 -13.07 -6.79
C ILE A 80 -0.68 -14.38 -6.08
N LYS A 81 -1.63 -15.31 -5.94
CA LYS A 81 -1.50 -16.55 -5.14
C LYS A 81 -0.36 -17.50 -5.57
N GLU A 82 0.27 -17.30 -6.73
CA GLU A 82 1.34 -18.16 -7.25
C GLU A 82 2.73 -17.98 -6.59
N TYR A 83 2.82 -17.31 -5.43
CA TYR A 83 4.08 -17.21 -4.68
C TYR A 83 4.44 -18.54 -3.98
N ARG A 84 5.74 -18.83 -3.79
CA ARG A 84 6.23 -20.06 -3.14
C ARG A 84 6.04 -20.02 -1.63
N TYR A 85 6.46 -18.92 -1.02
CA TYR A 85 6.35 -18.67 0.42
C TYR A 85 6.38 -17.16 0.68
N TYR A 86 6.12 -16.78 1.93
CA TYR A 86 6.11 -15.40 2.37
C TYR A 86 6.99 -15.21 3.60
N VAL A 87 7.45 -13.98 3.82
CA VAL A 87 8.23 -13.59 5.01
C VAL A 87 7.72 -12.23 5.49
N LEU A 88 7.43 -12.11 6.79
CA LEU A 88 7.21 -10.80 7.42
C LEU A 88 8.57 -10.27 7.87
N THR A 89 8.96 -9.12 7.34
CA THR A 89 10.28 -8.52 7.58
C THR A 89 10.19 -7.46 8.65
N ASP A 90 11.23 -7.41 9.48
CA ASP A 90 11.42 -6.39 10.49
C ASP A 90 12.64 -5.51 10.20
N GLU A 91 12.62 -4.30 10.77
CA GLU A 91 13.73 -3.37 10.82
C GLU A 91 14.16 -3.18 12.28
N PRO A 92 15.46 -3.08 12.59
CA PRO A 92 15.90 -2.77 13.94
C PRO A 92 15.27 -1.47 14.47
N PRO A 93 14.84 -1.40 15.75
CA PRO A 93 14.91 -2.42 16.80
C PRO A 93 13.67 -3.35 16.88
N GLY A 94 13.37 -4.11 15.82
CA GLY A 94 12.29 -5.11 15.82
C GLY A 94 10.93 -4.53 15.46
N HIS A 95 10.91 -3.58 14.52
CA HIS A 95 9.70 -3.01 13.95
C HIS A 95 9.26 -3.77 12.72
N LEU A 96 8.00 -4.20 12.67
CA LEU A 96 7.46 -4.81 11.47
C LEU A 96 7.47 -3.80 10.32
N SER A 97 8.19 -4.13 9.25
CA SER A 97 8.38 -3.25 8.09
C SER A 97 7.39 -3.60 6.97
N HIS A 98 7.43 -4.82 6.45
CA HIS A 98 6.58 -5.22 5.32
C HIS A 98 6.44 -6.74 5.17
N LEU A 99 5.63 -7.16 4.20
CA LEU A 99 5.49 -8.55 3.78
C LEU A 99 6.22 -8.78 2.45
N LEU A 100 7.05 -9.81 2.40
CA LEU A 100 7.66 -10.33 1.17
C LEU A 100 6.82 -11.50 0.65
N LEU A 101 6.45 -11.46 -0.62
CA LEU A 101 5.93 -12.59 -1.38
C LEU A 101 6.99 -13.07 -2.36
N ILE A 102 7.49 -14.29 -2.17
CA ILE A 102 8.65 -14.80 -2.89
C ILE A 102 8.20 -15.78 -3.96
N TYR A 103 8.40 -15.42 -5.22
CA TYR A 103 8.03 -16.27 -6.37
C TYR A 103 9.20 -17.09 -6.90
N SER A 104 10.41 -16.53 -6.81
CA SER A 104 11.68 -17.22 -7.04
C SER A 104 12.78 -16.54 -6.23
N ASP A 105 13.99 -17.10 -6.27
CA ASP A 105 15.16 -16.52 -5.60
C ASP A 105 15.52 -15.12 -6.15
N LYS A 106 14.95 -14.75 -7.31
CA LYS A 106 15.20 -13.48 -7.98
C LYS A 106 13.97 -12.59 -8.10
N ILE A 107 12.76 -13.06 -7.82
CA ILE A 107 11.52 -12.29 -8.01
C ILE A 107 10.73 -12.24 -6.71
N ILE A 108 10.64 -11.03 -6.15
CA ILE A 108 10.00 -10.77 -4.86
C ILE A 108 9.03 -9.60 -5.00
N ILE A 109 7.86 -9.70 -4.39
CA ILE A 109 6.94 -8.57 -4.21
C ILE A 109 6.96 -8.13 -2.75
N ASN A 110 7.27 -6.87 -2.52
CA ASN A 110 7.20 -6.22 -1.21
C ASN A 110 5.84 -5.53 -1.07
N VAL A 111 5.13 -5.82 0.02
CA VAL A 111 3.80 -5.29 0.34
C VAL A 111 3.89 -4.51 1.64
N TYR A 112 3.75 -3.19 1.53
CA TYR A 112 3.89 -2.26 2.64
C TYR A 112 2.52 -1.82 3.17
N SER A 113 2.49 -1.52 4.47
CA SER A 113 1.37 -0.92 5.18
C SER A 113 1.87 0.28 5.99
N ASP A 114 1.38 1.49 5.69
CA ASP A 114 1.85 2.70 6.37
C ASP A 114 1.36 2.80 7.83
N LYS A 115 0.21 2.19 8.13
CA LYS A 115 -0.41 2.22 9.45
C LYS A 115 -0.78 0.80 9.84
N LEU A 116 -0.16 0.32 10.92
CA LEU A 116 -0.46 -0.97 11.52
C LEU A 116 -1.55 -0.76 12.59
N GLN A 117 -2.78 -1.14 12.27
CA GLN A 117 -3.95 -0.99 13.15
C GLN A 117 -4.28 -2.28 13.91
N TYR A 118 -3.97 -3.43 13.32
CA TYR A 118 -4.33 -4.75 13.81
C TYR A 118 -3.12 -5.55 14.28
N THR A 119 -1.93 -5.17 13.85
CA THR A 119 -0.65 -5.78 14.19
C THR A 119 0.15 -4.83 15.05
N LYS A 120 0.82 -5.36 16.07
CA LYS A 120 1.75 -4.56 16.87
C LYS A 120 2.89 -4.09 15.96
N SER A 121 3.31 -2.83 16.09
CA SER A 121 4.39 -2.29 15.26
C SER A 121 5.78 -2.69 15.73
N SER A 122 5.97 -3.06 17.00
CA SER A 122 7.24 -3.55 17.56
C SER A 122 7.07 -4.82 18.38
N SER A 123 8.06 -5.71 18.32
CA SER A 123 8.08 -6.93 19.13
C SER A 123 9.51 -7.33 19.45
N GLU A 124 9.79 -7.57 20.73
CA GLU A 124 11.08 -8.12 21.17
C GLU A 124 11.25 -9.58 20.72
N THR A 125 10.14 -10.30 20.54
CA THR A 125 10.16 -11.72 20.18
C THR A 125 10.12 -11.96 18.67
N LEU A 126 9.91 -10.90 17.87
CA LEU A 126 9.80 -10.95 16.39
C LEU A 126 8.77 -11.96 15.84
N ASN A 127 7.83 -12.41 16.68
CA ASN A 127 6.80 -13.37 16.31
C ASN A 127 5.61 -12.68 15.63
N TRP A 128 5.76 -12.37 14.35
CA TRP A 128 4.71 -11.77 13.54
C TRP A 128 3.71 -12.79 13.02
N ASN A 129 2.42 -12.43 13.00
CA ASN A 129 1.36 -13.31 12.53
C ASN A 129 0.73 -12.79 11.23
N LEU A 130 0.76 -13.60 10.16
CA LEU A 130 0.16 -13.22 8.87
C LEU A 130 -1.36 -13.00 8.97
N SER A 131 -2.05 -13.68 9.89
CA SER A 131 -3.49 -13.50 10.11
C SER A 131 -3.83 -12.10 10.63
N THR A 132 -2.97 -11.53 11.50
CA THR A 132 -3.14 -10.15 11.99
C THR A 132 -2.67 -9.15 10.93
N TYR A 133 -1.49 -9.36 10.34
CA TYR A 133 -0.97 -8.49 9.27
C TYR A 133 -1.88 -8.48 8.03
N GLY A 134 -2.55 -9.61 7.75
CA GLY A 134 -3.52 -9.76 6.68
C GLY A 134 -4.69 -8.76 6.75
N LYS A 135 -4.97 -8.19 7.93
CA LYS A 135 -6.02 -7.18 8.11
C LYS A 135 -5.54 -5.76 7.77
N GLU A 136 -4.24 -5.54 7.71
CA GLU A 136 -3.66 -4.24 7.40
C GLU A 136 -3.96 -3.80 5.97
N LYS A 137 -4.06 -2.49 5.77
CA LYS A 137 -4.28 -1.89 4.46
C LYS A 137 -2.96 -1.71 3.73
N ILE A 138 -2.96 -2.04 2.45
CA ILE A 138 -1.80 -1.86 1.57
C ILE A 138 -1.64 -0.39 1.25
N SER A 139 -0.46 0.17 1.49
CA SER A 139 -0.10 1.52 1.07
C SER A 139 0.70 1.53 -0.23
N ARG A 140 1.63 0.58 -0.36
CA ARG A 140 2.58 0.50 -1.47
C ARG A 140 2.90 -0.97 -1.79
N ILE A 141 3.10 -1.24 -3.07
CA ILE A 141 3.59 -2.51 -3.58
C ILE A 141 4.85 -2.22 -4.42
N ALA A 142 5.90 -3.01 -4.24
CA ALA A 142 7.10 -2.92 -5.04
C ALA A 142 7.52 -4.32 -5.51
N LEU A 143 8.02 -4.42 -6.74
CA LEU A 143 8.56 -5.63 -7.33
C LEU A 143 10.08 -5.51 -7.40
N CYS A 144 10.78 -6.40 -6.73
CA CYS A 144 12.24 -6.42 -6.67
C CYS A 144 12.76 -7.58 -7.48
N ILE A 145 13.84 -7.31 -8.23
CA ILE A 145 14.51 -8.30 -9.07
C ILE A 145 15.96 -8.39 -8.61
N ASP A 146 16.47 -9.61 -8.48
CA ASP A 146 17.85 -9.93 -8.08
C ASP A 146 18.13 -10.03 -6.56
N GLY A 147 17.21 -10.66 -5.81
CA GLY A 147 17.50 -11.23 -4.50
C GLY A 147 17.16 -10.37 -3.28
N TYR A 148 17.23 -11.00 -2.11
CA TYR A 148 16.82 -10.42 -0.82
C TYR A 148 17.70 -9.22 -0.42
N GLY A 149 17.08 -8.09 -0.13
CA GLY A 149 17.68 -7.01 0.66
C GLY A 149 18.22 -5.79 -0.11
N SER A 150 18.35 -5.82 -1.44
CA SER A 150 18.69 -4.62 -2.21
C SER A 150 17.43 -3.90 -2.69
N MET A 151 17.03 -2.86 -1.96
CA MET A 151 15.92 -1.96 -2.33
C MET A 151 16.19 -1.21 -3.65
N ASP A 152 17.45 -1.14 -4.07
CA ASP A 152 17.90 -0.35 -5.24
C ASP A 152 17.40 -0.91 -6.58
N LYS A 153 16.97 -2.18 -6.59
CA LYS A 153 16.45 -2.87 -7.78
C LYS A 153 14.94 -3.13 -7.71
N CYS A 154 14.21 -2.30 -6.98
CA CYS A 154 12.77 -2.43 -6.81
C CYS A 154 11.98 -1.40 -7.63
N ILE A 155 10.98 -1.87 -8.37
CA ILE A 155 10.05 -1.05 -9.13
C ILE A 155 8.74 -0.95 -8.36
N GLN A 156 8.32 0.27 -8.08
CA GLN A 156 6.99 0.53 -7.53
C GLN A 156 5.93 0.24 -8.61
N LEU A 157 5.00 -0.66 -8.30
CA LEU A 157 3.91 -1.08 -9.19
C LEU A 157 2.60 -0.31 -8.93
#